data_AF-A0A2N2IUF7-F1
#
_entry.id   AF-A0A2N2IUF7-F1
#
_cell.length_a   1.000
_cell.length_b   1.000
_cell.length_c   1.000
_cell.angle_alpha   90.00
_cell.angle_beta   90.00
_cell.angle_gamma   90.00
#
_symmetry.space_group_name_H-M   'P 1'
#
loop_
_entity.id
_entity.type
_entity.pdbx_description
1 polymer ?
#
loop_
_entity_poly.entity_id
_entity_poly.type
_entity_poly.pdbx_seq_one_letter_code
_entity_poly.pdbx_strand_id
1 'polypeptide(L)'
;MRTRELGRLVGRDLRRTRGALSTAGFGILAGTAALVFFLSLGLGVRAVLLGDVFPLDKIELEPKGGADPGLLALVLGGSSVPRIQPESVEQLRAMPEVRRVYPKLRFAFPSSARGGQALIGQDVGTSEMVGDGVEPALVAADVHPSWSFEDPWKQAGAACTSDVQCDADKYCEHPTGMAQGKCVEPVPVLVSRYLVELFNKGIAPAHGLPPVGTALLERASGVTFTMRLGESLLGASKQGSVRTVRGRVVGVSSRAIDLGLTLPIDTVRR
;
A
#
# COMPACT_ATOMS: atom_id res chain seq x y z
N MET A 1 -42.46 50.18 -22.43
CA MET A 1 -42.91 49.00 -23.21
C MET A 1 -42.86 47.78 -22.30
N ARG A 2 -43.95 47.03 -22.18
CA ARG A 2 -44.11 45.97 -21.16
C ARG A 2 -43.32 44.72 -21.58
N THR A 3 -42.39 44.28 -20.74
CA THR A 3 -41.57 43.06 -20.88
C THR A 3 -42.34 41.82 -21.35
N ARG A 4 -43.62 41.74 -20.97
CA ARG A 4 -44.56 40.69 -21.35
C ARG A 4 -44.87 40.64 -22.85
N GLU A 5 -44.95 41.80 -23.50
CA GLU A 5 -45.16 41.89 -24.95
C GLU A 5 -43.87 41.58 -25.71
N LEU A 6 -42.71 42.00 -25.18
CA LEU A 6 -41.40 41.66 -25.74
C LEU A 6 -41.15 40.15 -25.71
N GLY A 7 -41.47 39.48 -24.60
CA GLY A 7 -41.36 38.03 -24.46
C GLY A 7 -42.31 37.26 -25.39
N ARG A 8 -43.53 37.76 -25.62
CA ARG A 8 -44.46 37.18 -26.62
C ARG A 8 -43.91 37.29 -28.04
N LEU A 9 -43.30 38.43 -28.37
CA LEU A 9 -42.73 38.69 -29.69
C LEU A 9 -41.51 37.79 -29.95
N VAL A 10 -40.58 37.71 -28.99
CA VAL A 10 -39.41 36.81 -29.01
C VAL A 10 -39.83 35.35 -29.07
N GLY A 11 -40.82 34.92 -28.28
CA GLY A 11 -41.29 33.53 -28.28
C GLY A 11 -41.97 33.12 -29.59
N ARG A 12 -42.64 34.05 -30.28
CA ARG A 12 -43.27 33.81 -31.58
C ARG A 12 -42.21 33.72 -32.69
N ASP A 13 -41.16 34.52 -32.59
CA ASP A 13 -40.02 34.49 -33.51
C ASP A 13 -39.17 33.22 -33.35
N LEU A 14 -38.84 32.84 -32.10
CA LEU A 14 -38.20 31.55 -31.78
C LEU A 14 -39.00 30.34 -32.28
N ARG A 15 -40.34 30.41 -32.24
CA ARG A 15 -41.21 29.37 -32.80
C ARG A 15 -41.14 29.29 -34.32
N ARG A 16 -40.92 30.40 -35.01
CA ARG A 16 -40.81 30.47 -36.46
C ARG A 16 -39.44 30.01 -36.96
N THR A 17 -38.38 30.26 -36.18
CA THR A 17 -36.98 29.95 -36.53
C THR A 17 -36.44 28.68 -35.87
N ARG A 18 -37.32 27.78 -35.38
CA ARG A 18 -36.98 26.56 -34.63
C ARG A 18 -35.85 25.72 -35.24
N GLY A 19 -35.84 25.56 -36.56
CA GLY A 19 -34.80 24.77 -37.25
C GLY A 19 -33.41 25.40 -37.17
N ALA A 20 -33.31 26.73 -37.35
CA ALA A 20 -32.04 27.43 -37.21
C ALA A 20 -31.59 27.46 -35.74
N LEU A 21 -32.54 27.65 -34.81
CA LEU A 21 -32.28 27.64 -33.37
C LEU A 21 -31.81 26.26 -32.88
N SER A 22 -32.38 25.17 -33.38
CA SER A 22 -31.95 23.82 -32.99
C SER A 22 -30.52 23.52 -33.43
N THR A 23 -30.14 23.93 -34.65
CA THR A 23 -28.79 23.71 -35.16
C THR A 23 -27.77 24.57 -34.40
N ALA A 24 -28.09 25.85 -34.15
CA ALA A 24 -27.25 26.74 -33.36
C ALA A 24 -27.13 26.29 -31.89
N GLY A 25 -28.24 25.88 -31.28
CA GLY A 25 -28.28 25.37 -29.91
C GLY A 25 -27.52 24.06 -29.76
N PHE A 26 -27.61 23.16 -30.74
CA PHE A 26 -26.82 21.92 -30.77
C PHE A 26 -25.32 22.22 -30.82
N GLY A 27 -24.87 23.14 -31.67
CA GLY A 27 -23.47 23.54 -31.75
C GLY A 27 -22.95 24.10 -30.41
N ILE A 28 -23.74 24.97 -29.75
CA ILE A 28 -23.39 25.51 -28.45
C ILE A 28 -23.33 24.40 -27.39
N LEU A 29 -24.33 23.53 -27.31
CA LEU A 29 -24.37 22.42 -26.37
C LEU A 29 -23.19 21.46 -26.57
N ALA A 30 -22.93 21.04 -27.81
CA ALA A 30 -21.84 20.15 -28.13
C ALA A 30 -20.48 20.80 -27.81
N GLY A 31 -20.30 22.08 -28.14
CA GLY A 31 -19.08 22.83 -27.84
C GLY A 31 -18.84 22.98 -26.34
N THR A 32 -19.86 23.37 -25.57
CA THR A 32 -19.76 23.48 -24.11
C THR A 32 -19.52 22.11 -23.47
N ALA A 33 -20.21 21.05 -23.93
CA ALA A 33 -20.03 19.70 -23.42
C ALA A 33 -18.60 19.19 -23.68
N ALA A 34 -18.08 19.38 -24.90
CA ALA A 34 -16.70 19.00 -25.23
C ALA A 34 -15.68 19.77 -24.38
N LEU A 35 -15.88 21.09 -24.19
CA LEU A 35 -15.01 21.91 -23.35
C LEU A 35 -15.01 21.43 -21.89
N VAL A 36 -16.18 21.20 -21.29
CA VAL A 36 -16.29 20.69 -19.91
C VAL A 36 -15.68 19.30 -19.79
N PHE A 37 -15.92 18.42 -20.77
CA PHE A 37 -15.35 17.08 -20.80
C PHE A 37 -13.82 17.11 -20.81
N PHE A 38 -13.21 17.83 -21.75
CA PHE A 38 -11.75 17.89 -21.85
C PHE A 38 -11.10 18.59 -20.66
N LEU A 39 -11.74 19.64 -20.13
CA LEU A 39 -11.22 20.34 -18.94
C LEU A 39 -11.26 19.43 -17.71
N SER A 40 -12.37 18.71 -17.50
CA SER A 40 -12.52 17.77 -16.39
C SER A 40 -11.57 16.59 -16.52
N LEU A 41 -11.39 16.06 -17.74
CA LEU A 41 -10.44 14.99 -18.03
C LEU A 41 -9.00 15.45 -17.76
N GLY A 42 -8.63 16.64 -18.23
CA GLY A 42 -7.29 17.20 -18.02
C GLY A 42 -6.97 17.43 -16.54
N LEU A 43 -7.93 17.97 -15.77
CA LEU A 43 -7.79 18.15 -14.32
C LEU A 43 -7.72 16.82 -13.58
N GLY A 44 -8.55 15.84 -13.97
CA GLY A 44 -8.54 14.50 -13.39
C GLY A 44 -7.22 13.77 -13.64
N VAL A 45 -6.72 13.78 -14.89
CA VAL A 45 -5.42 13.20 -15.24
C VAL A 45 -4.30 13.87 -14.46
N ARG A 46 -4.29 15.20 -14.36
CA ARG A 46 -3.30 15.93 -13.56
C ARG A 46 -3.35 15.54 -12.08
N ALA A 47 -4.53 15.41 -11.49
CA ALA A 47 -4.67 15.02 -10.10
C ALA A 47 -4.10 13.62 -9.83
N VAL A 48 -4.36 12.65 -10.71
CA VAL A 48 -3.81 11.29 -10.60
C VAL A 48 -2.30 11.29 -10.82
N LEU A 49 -1.79 11.99 -11.84
CA LEU A 49 -0.36 12.02 -12.13
C LEU A 49 0.45 12.69 -11.01
N LEU A 50 -0.01 13.81 -10.46
CA LEU A 50 0.70 14.54 -9.41
C LEU A 50 0.46 13.99 -8.00
N GLY A 51 -0.62 13.23 -7.80
CA GLY A 51 -0.93 12.62 -6.51
C GLY A 51 -0.34 11.21 -6.36
N ASP A 52 -0.55 10.35 -7.36
CA ASP A 52 -0.23 8.93 -7.26
C ASP A 52 1.10 8.57 -7.95
N VAL A 53 1.43 9.17 -9.10
CA VAL A 53 2.62 8.79 -9.90
C VAL A 53 3.86 9.59 -9.54
N PHE A 54 3.73 10.92 -9.48
CA PHE A 54 4.80 11.84 -9.11
C PHE A 54 4.36 12.72 -7.93
N PRO A 55 4.26 12.14 -6.73
CA PRO A 55 3.87 12.86 -5.54
C PRO A 55 4.87 13.98 -5.25
N LEU A 56 4.41 15.22 -5.44
CA LEU A 56 5.22 16.43 -5.31
C LEU A 56 5.51 16.79 -3.84
N ASP A 57 4.80 16.18 -2.90
CA ASP A 57 4.82 16.48 -1.47
C ASP A 57 5.64 15.47 -0.64
N LYS A 58 6.26 14.47 -1.29
CA LYS A 58 7.07 13.46 -0.61
C LYS A 58 8.44 13.33 -1.25
N ILE A 59 9.45 13.21 -0.41
CA ILE A 59 10.84 12.94 -0.81
C ILE A 59 11.31 11.74 -0.01
N GLU A 60 11.64 10.66 -0.71
CA GLU A 60 12.31 9.50 -0.09
C GLU A 60 13.82 9.71 -0.17
N LEU A 61 14.47 9.59 0.98
CA LEU A 61 15.92 9.74 1.08
C LEU A 61 16.54 8.37 1.08
N GLU A 62 17.50 8.15 0.18
CA GLU A 62 18.31 6.95 0.17
C GLU A 62 19.71 7.26 0.72
N PRO A 63 20.33 6.30 1.44
CA PRO A 63 21.70 6.46 1.90
C PRO A 63 22.69 6.55 0.73
N LYS A 64 23.77 7.30 0.94
CA LYS A 64 24.87 7.39 -0.04
C LYS A 64 25.49 6.01 -0.23
N GLY A 65 25.39 5.46 -1.44
CA GLY A 65 25.80 4.08 -1.77
C GLY A 65 24.68 3.19 -2.33
N GLY A 66 23.43 3.69 -2.34
CA GLY A 66 22.25 2.95 -2.80
C GLY A 66 21.51 2.29 -1.62
N ALA A 67 20.18 2.23 -1.71
CA ALA A 67 19.34 1.66 -0.66
C ALA A 67 19.26 0.12 -0.67
N ASP A 68 19.72 -0.51 -1.74
CA ASP A 68 19.75 -1.98 -1.85
C ASP A 68 21.16 -2.48 -1.55
N PRO A 69 21.41 -3.07 -0.37
CA PRO A 69 22.45 -4.07 -0.25
C PRO A 69 21.98 -5.22 -1.14
N GLY A 70 22.30 -5.16 -2.44
CA GLY A 70 21.77 -6.11 -3.42
C GLY A 70 21.88 -7.54 -2.91
N LEU A 71 20.99 -8.42 -3.34
CA LEU A 71 20.89 -9.83 -2.88
C LEU A 71 22.26 -10.53 -2.73
N LEU A 72 23.20 -10.21 -3.63
CA LEU A 72 24.61 -10.61 -3.58
C LEU A 72 25.38 -10.09 -2.36
N ALA A 73 25.26 -8.83 -1.98
CA ALA A 73 25.90 -8.24 -0.80
C ALA A 73 25.38 -8.84 0.52
N LEU A 74 24.08 -9.19 0.57
CA LEU A 74 23.46 -9.88 1.71
C LEU A 74 24.02 -11.30 1.89
N VAL A 75 24.19 -12.03 0.79
CA VAL A 75 24.74 -13.40 0.79
C VAL A 75 26.26 -13.39 1.08
N LEU A 76 26.98 -12.41 0.53
CA LEU A 76 28.44 -12.32 0.62
C LEU A 76 28.96 -11.62 1.89
N GLY A 77 28.09 -11.03 2.72
CA GLY A 77 28.47 -10.48 4.03
C GLY A 77 29.16 -9.12 3.99
N GLY A 78 28.69 -8.20 3.14
CA GLY A 78 29.17 -6.81 3.12
C GLY A 78 28.93 -6.10 4.46
N SER A 79 29.95 -5.42 4.98
CA SER A 79 30.10 -5.06 6.41
C SER A 79 29.54 -3.69 6.83
N SER A 80 28.64 -3.07 6.07
CA SER A 80 27.89 -1.92 6.58
C SER A 80 26.58 -1.73 5.82
N VAL A 81 25.44 -1.86 6.52
CA VAL A 81 24.15 -1.42 5.98
C VAL A 81 24.22 0.10 5.81
N PRO A 82 24.08 0.63 4.57
CA PRO A 82 24.09 2.07 4.35
C PRO A 82 23.00 2.73 5.19
N ARG A 83 23.35 3.77 5.95
CA ARG A 83 22.44 4.48 6.85
C ARG A 83 22.52 5.98 6.62
N ILE A 84 21.38 6.65 6.83
CA ILE A 84 21.31 8.10 6.86
C ILE A 84 21.76 8.56 8.25
N GLN A 85 22.65 9.56 8.30
CA GLN A 85 23.15 10.08 9.57
C GLN A 85 22.05 10.80 10.36
N PRO A 86 21.88 10.51 11.67
CA PRO A 86 20.84 11.13 12.49
C PRO A 86 20.87 12.65 12.47
N GLU A 87 22.07 13.26 12.42
CA GLU A 87 22.27 14.69 12.41
C GLU A 87 21.65 15.34 11.15
N SER A 88 21.79 14.68 9.99
CA SER A 88 21.17 15.13 8.75
C SER A 88 19.64 15.06 8.82
N VAL A 89 19.09 14.05 9.51
CA VAL A 89 17.65 13.91 9.71
C VAL A 89 17.11 15.04 10.60
N GLU A 90 17.82 15.40 11.68
CA GLU A 90 17.41 16.52 12.54
C GLU A 90 17.48 17.87 11.82
N GLN A 91 18.52 18.09 10.99
CA GLN A 91 18.60 19.28 10.15
C GLN A 91 17.41 19.41 9.20
N LEU A 92 16.98 18.31 8.58
CA LEU A 92 15.81 18.29 7.72
C LEU A 92 14.52 18.58 8.49
N ARG A 93 14.35 18.01 9.69
CA ARG A 93 13.19 18.29 10.55
C ARG A 93 13.09 19.75 10.98
N ALA A 94 14.22 20.45 11.07
CA ALA A 94 14.27 21.85 11.45
C ALA A 94 13.91 22.82 10.29
N MET A 95 13.79 22.35 9.05
CA MET A 95 13.47 23.20 7.90
C MET A 95 11.98 23.59 7.92
N PRO A 96 11.64 24.88 7.71
CA PRO A 96 10.24 25.35 7.79
C PRO A 96 9.34 24.74 6.70
N GLU A 97 9.89 24.30 5.57
CA GLU A 97 9.18 23.64 4.48
C GLU A 97 8.86 22.17 4.78
N VAL A 98 9.55 21.55 5.75
CA VAL A 98 9.40 20.13 6.08
C VAL A 98 8.32 19.95 7.13
N ARG A 99 7.16 19.43 6.71
CA ARG A 99 6.03 19.21 7.61
C ARG A 99 6.28 18.09 8.62
N ARG A 100 6.82 16.96 8.17
CA ARG A 100 7.09 15.75 8.97
C ARG A 100 8.19 14.92 8.31
N VAL A 101 8.92 14.17 9.12
CA VAL A 101 9.93 13.19 8.67
C VAL A 101 9.66 11.87 9.34
N TYR A 102 9.50 10.81 8.53
CA TYR A 102 9.20 9.47 9.02
C TYR A 102 10.37 8.53 8.74
N PRO A 103 10.79 7.70 9.70
CA PRO A 103 11.82 6.69 9.48
C PRO A 103 11.27 5.54 8.64
N LYS A 104 12.15 4.97 7.81
CA LYS A 104 11.89 3.80 6.97
C LYS A 104 13.08 2.85 7.05
N LEU A 105 12.82 1.55 7.19
CA LEU A 105 13.84 0.50 7.25
C LEU A 105 13.53 -0.59 6.24
N ARG A 106 14.42 -0.82 5.27
CA ARG A 106 14.28 -1.99 4.37
C ARG A 106 14.74 -3.26 5.07
N PHE A 107 14.16 -4.40 4.69
CA PHE A 107 14.61 -5.70 5.17
C PHE A 107 16.08 -5.91 4.78
N ALA A 108 16.90 -6.27 5.76
CA ALA A 108 18.30 -6.61 5.58
C ALA A 108 18.57 -8.10 5.80
N PHE A 109 17.53 -8.93 5.70
CA PHE A 109 17.58 -10.37 5.91
C PHE A 109 16.73 -11.09 4.84
N PRO A 110 17.07 -12.35 4.50
CA PRO A 110 16.26 -13.15 3.59
C PRO A 110 14.89 -13.43 4.20
N SER A 111 13.83 -13.41 3.39
CA SER A 111 12.49 -13.76 3.85
C SER A 111 11.66 -14.38 2.73
N SER A 112 10.70 -15.21 3.10
CA SER A 112 9.74 -15.85 2.19
C SER A 112 8.34 -15.75 2.76
N ALA A 113 7.33 -15.86 1.91
CA ALA A 113 5.93 -15.89 2.35
C ALA A 113 5.14 -16.93 1.56
N ARG A 114 4.12 -17.48 2.19
CA ARG A 114 3.24 -18.51 1.64
C ARG A 114 1.82 -18.32 2.17
N GLY A 115 0.85 -18.31 1.27
CA GLY A 115 -0.56 -18.18 1.62
C GLY A 115 -1.47 -18.12 0.39
N GLY A 116 -2.69 -17.65 0.59
CA GLY A 116 -3.66 -17.48 -0.50
C GLY A 116 -4.68 -18.61 -0.61
N GLN A 117 -4.53 -19.74 0.08
CA GLN A 117 -5.51 -20.84 0.06
C GLN A 117 -6.94 -20.37 0.36
N ALA A 118 -7.10 -19.44 1.33
CA ALA A 118 -8.40 -18.88 1.71
C ALA A 118 -8.97 -17.87 0.71
N LEU A 119 -8.14 -17.28 -0.17
CA LEU A 119 -8.54 -16.23 -1.11
C LEU A 119 -8.67 -16.73 -2.56
N ILE A 120 -7.70 -17.53 -3.01
CA ILE A 120 -7.55 -17.97 -4.40
C ILE A 120 -7.69 -19.49 -4.54
N GLY A 121 -8.01 -20.21 -3.45
CA GLY A 121 -8.21 -21.67 -3.44
C GLY A 121 -6.93 -22.48 -3.60
N GLN A 122 -5.78 -21.81 -3.69
CA GLN A 122 -4.45 -22.42 -3.84
C GLN A 122 -3.42 -21.68 -2.98
N ASP A 123 -2.43 -22.42 -2.50
CA ASP A 123 -1.37 -21.88 -1.66
C ASP A 123 -0.17 -21.44 -2.52
N VAL A 124 -0.02 -20.13 -2.68
CA VAL A 124 1.02 -19.48 -3.47
C VAL A 124 2.09 -18.93 -2.52
N GLY A 125 3.34 -19.23 -2.82
CA GLY A 125 4.47 -18.71 -2.06
C GLY A 125 5.40 -17.87 -2.92
N THR A 126 5.92 -16.79 -2.32
CA THR A 126 7.12 -16.15 -2.85
C THR A 126 8.33 -16.68 -2.10
N SER A 127 9.31 -17.09 -2.88
CA SER A 127 10.58 -17.59 -2.35
C SER A 127 11.40 -16.45 -1.82
N GLU A 128 11.47 -15.33 -2.54
CA GLU A 128 12.11 -14.09 -2.07
C GLU A 128 11.02 -13.06 -1.82
N MET A 129 10.89 -12.64 -0.57
CA MET A 129 10.02 -11.56 -0.16
C MET A 129 10.88 -10.37 0.22
N VAL A 130 10.62 -9.26 -0.43
CA VAL A 130 11.14 -7.95 -0.05
C VAL A 130 10.12 -7.24 0.82
N GLY A 131 10.60 -6.40 1.72
CA GLY A 131 9.74 -5.65 2.60
C GLY A 131 10.46 -4.51 3.27
N ASP A 132 9.68 -3.65 3.90
CA ASP A 132 10.16 -2.54 4.70
C ASP A 132 9.33 -2.34 5.97
N GLY A 133 9.85 -1.49 6.84
CA GLY A 133 9.25 -1.06 8.08
C GLY A 133 9.06 0.45 8.04
N VAL A 134 7.83 0.91 8.27
CA VAL A 134 7.48 2.34 8.31
C VAL A 134 6.85 2.72 9.64
N GLU A 135 6.96 3.99 10.00
CA GLU A 135 6.29 4.51 11.19
C GLU A 135 4.76 4.49 11.02
N PRO A 136 3.98 4.00 12.01
CA PRO A 136 2.53 3.85 11.88
C PRO A 136 1.79 5.14 11.52
N ALA A 137 2.28 6.29 12.03
CA ALA A 137 1.68 7.59 11.74
C ALA A 137 1.74 8.00 10.25
N LEU A 138 2.67 7.43 9.46
CA LEU A 138 2.77 7.68 8.02
C LEU A 138 1.59 7.08 7.25
N VAL A 139 1.08 5.94 7.73
CA VAL A 139 0.12 5.08 7.01
C VAL A 139 -1.23 4.96 7.72
N ALA A 140 -1.43 5.65 8.84
CA ALA A 140 -2.62 5.53 9.68
C ALA A 140 -3.95 5.72 8.93
N ALA A 141 -3.99 6.55 7.89
CA ALA A 141 -5.19 6.77 7.06
C ALA A 141 -5.49 5.62 6.08
N ASP A 142 -4.50 4.77 5.80
CA ASP A 142 -4.57 3.68 4.82
C ASP A 142 -4.84 2.31 5.50
N VAL A 143 -4.83 2.28 6.83
CA VAL A 143 -5.12 1.09 7.65
C VAL A 143 -6.64 1.00 7.84
N HIS A 144 -7.19 -0.19 7.62
CA HIS A 144 -8.62 -0.41 7.80
C HIS A 144 -9.03 -0.22 9.27
N PRO A 145 -10.18 0.43 9.58
CA PRO A 145 -10.54 0.83 10.95
C PRO A 145 -10.64 -0.31 11.98
N SER A 146 -10.85 -1.55 11.52
CA SER A 146 -10.93 -2.74 12.39
C SER A 146 -9.56 -3.26 12.85
N TRP A 147 -8.46 -2.73 12.32
CA TRP A 147 -7.11 -3.24 12.57
C TRP A 147 -6.19 -2.14 13.08
N SER A 148 -5.16 -2.54 13.82
CA SER A 148 -4.04 -1.69 14.22
C SER A 148 -2.82 -1.98 13.37
N PHE A 149 -1.98 -0.96 13.14
CA PHE A 149 -0.69 -1.11 12.47
C PHE A 149 0.43 -0.89 13.48
N GLU A 150 0.54 -1.80 14.44
CA GLU A 150 1.52 -1.77 15.52
C GLU A 150 2.28 -3.10 15.61
N ASP A 151 3.42 -3.08 16.29
CA ASP A 151 4.21 -4.27 16.53
C ASP A 151 3.50 -5.21 17.51
N PRO A 152 3.05 -6.40 17.07
CA PRO A 152 2.22 -7.28 17.90
C PRO A 152 3.00 -7.90 19.07
N TRP A 153 4.35 -7.91 19.01
CA TRP A 153 5.20 -8.43 20.09
C TRP A 153 5.47 -7.40 21.19
N LYS A 154 4.97 -6.16 21.08
CA LYS A 154 5.00 -5.23 22.22
C LYS A 154 4.01 -5.62 23.29
N GLN A 155 2.93 -6.29 22.91
CA GLN A 155 1.92 -6.77 23.85
C GLN A 155 2.36 -8.12 24.46
N ALA A 156 2.20 -8.25 25.78
CA ALA A 156 2.54 -9.49 26.46
C ALA A 156 1.46 -10.56 26.20
N GLY A 157 1.78 -11.52 25.34
CA GLY A 157 0.94 -12.70 25.10
C GLY A 157 1.05 -13.77 26.19
N ALA A 158 -0.03 -14.53 26.40
CA ALA A 158 0.00 -15.73 27.23
C ALA A 158 0.93 -16.79 26.63
N ALA A 159 1.56 -17.61 27.48
CA ALA A 159 2.36 -18.73 27.02
C ALA A 159 1.47 -19.79 26.34
N CYS A 160 1.96 -20.40 25.26
CA CYS A 160 1.23 -21.39 24.50
C CYS A 160 2.17 -22.47 23.93
N THR A 161 1.59 -23.61 23.59
CA THR A 161 2.24 -24.73 22.89
C THR A 161 1.60 -25.04 21.55
N SER A 162 0.39 -24.51 21.30
CA SER A 162 -0.33 -24.67 20.04
C SER A 162 -1.30 -23.51 19.82
N ASP A 163 -1.68 -23.29 18.55
CA ASP A 163 -2.61 -22.23 18.15
C ASP A 163 -3.98 -22.32 18.83
N VAL A 164 -4.41 -23.53 19.22
CA VAL A 164 -5.71 -23.77 19.85
C VAL A 164 -5.82 -23.14 21.25
N GLN A 165 -4.68 -22.85 21.88
CA GLN A 165 -4.62 -22.22 23.19
C GLN A 165 -4.72 -20.68 23.12
N CYS A 166 -4.67 -20.12 21.92
CA CYS A 166 -4.77 -18.68 21.69
C CYS A 166 -6.19 -18.29 21.29
N ASP A 167 -6.56 -17.03 21.56
CA ASP A 167 -7.81 -16.44 21.06
C ASP A 167 -7.90 -16.58 19.53
N ALA A 168 -9.11 -16.61 18.98
CA ALA A 168 -9.36 -16.90 17.55
C ALA A 168 -8.57 -16.04 16.56
N ASP A 169 -8.17 -14.82 16.94
CA ASP A 169 -7.44 -13.88 16.09
C ASP A 169 -5.92 -13.88 16.32
N LYS A 170 -5.41 -14.71 17.24
CA LYS A 170 -4.00 -14.85 17.60
C LYS A 170 -3.48 -16.22 17.19
N TYR A 171 -2.16 -16.37 17.15
CA TYR A 171 -1.51 -17.65 16.92
C TYR A 171 -0.36 -17.84 17.89
N CYS A 172 0.04 -19.09 18.08
CA CYS A 172 1.16 -19.41 18.95
C CYS A 172 2.47 -19.23 18.17
N GLU A 173 3.16 -18.12 18.41
CA GLU A 173 4.47 -17.88 17.82
C GLU A 173 5.54 -18.59 18.65
N HIS A 174 6.29 -19.47 17.98
CA HIS A 174 7.39 -20.23 18.57
C HIS A 174 8.72 -19.68 18.06
N PRO A 175 9.47 -18.95 18.91
CA PRO A 175 10.86 -18.65 18.61
C PRO A 175 11.64 -19.96 18.43
N THR A 176 12.51 -20.01 17.41
CA THR A 176 13.30 -21.21 17.12
C THR A 176 14.11 -21.63 18.34
N GLY A 177 13.94 -22.89 18.77
CA GLY A 177 14.64 -23.47 19.92
C GLY A 177 13.91 -23.37 21.27
N MET A 178 12.69 -22.82 21.32
CA MET A 178 11.90 -22.70 22.56
C MET A 178 10.76 -23.73 22.62
N ALA A 179 10.63 -24.41 23.76
CA ALA A 179 9.57 -25.41 24.00
C ALA A 179 8.16 -24.80 24.18
N GLN A 180 8.09 -23.53 24.58
CA GLN A 180 6.83 -22.78 24.71
C GLN A 180 6.93 -21.49 23.88
N GLY A 181 5.84 -21.17 23.19
CA GLY A 181 5.63 -19.94 22.44
C GLY A 181 4.80 -18.93 23.21
N LYS A 182 4.42 -17.85 22.54
CA LYS A 182 3.49 -16.84 23.05
C LYS A 182 2.35 -16.62 22.07
N CYS A 183 1.15 -16.40 22.58
CA CYS A 183 0.01 -16.00 21.77
C CYS A 183 0.20 -14.56 21.29
N VAL A 184 0.41 -14.38 19.99
CA VAL A 184 0.69 -13.09 19.38
C VAL A 184 -0.31 -12.85 18.24
N GLU A 185 -0.68 -11.59 18.04
CA GLU A 185 -1.48 -11.21 16.88
C GLU A 185 -0.66 -11.34 15.58
N PRO A 186 -1.30 -11.68 14.45
CA PRO A 186 -0.64 -11.62 13.16
C PRO A 186 -0.03 -10.23 12.91
N VAL A 187 1.16 -10.23 12.34
CA VAL A 187 1.88 -9.00 11.99
C VAL A 187 1.03 -8.21 10.99
N PRO A 188 0.67 -6.96 11.29
CA PRO A 188 -0.12 -6.16 10.36
C PRO A 188 0.77 -5.75 9.18
N VAL A 189 0.23 -5.95 7.98
CA VAL A 189 0.93 -5.76 6.71
C VAL A 189 0.10 -4.85 5.82
N LEU A 190 0.75 -3.86 5.23
CA LEU A 190 0.22 -3.07 4.14
C LEU A 190 0.81 -3.56 2.83
N VAL A 191 -0.04 -3.62 1.80
CA VAL A 191 0.38 -3.88 0.41
C VAL A 191 0.29 -2.58 -0.38
N SER A 192 1.16 -2.43 -1.38
CA SER A 192 1.10 -1.25 -2.24
C SER A 192 -0.07 -1.32 -3.21
N ARG A 193 -0.57 -0.15 -3.57
CA ARG A 193 -1.55 -0.02 -4.66
C ARG A 193 -0.97 -0.54 -5.98
N TYR A 194 0.32 -0.33 -6.22
CA TYR A 194 1.03 -0.82 -7.41
C TYR A 194 0.99 -2.35 -7.52
N LEU A 195 1.27 -3.07 -6.43
CA LEU A 195 1.24 -4.53 -6.39
C LEU A 195 -0.16 -5.07 -6.68
N VAL A 196 -1.19 -4.44 -6.10
CA VAL A 196 -2.59 -4.79 -6.37
C VAL A 196 -2.94 -4.58 -7.85
N GLU A 197 -2.49 -3.48 -8.45
CA GLU A 197 -2.71 -3.22 -9.88
C GLU A 197 -1.97 -4.22 -10.77
N LEU A 198 -0.73 -4.55 -10.44
CA LEU A 198 0.05 -5.56 -11.16
C LEU A 198 -0.63 -6.94 -11.09
N PHE A 199 -1.12 -7.32 -9.91
CA PHE A 199 -1.90 -8.54 -9.74
C PHE A 199 -3.15 -8.51 -10.61
N ASN A 200 -3.95 -7.45 -10.51
CA ASN A 200 -5.23 -7.33 -11.22
C ASN A 200 -5.09 -7.30 -12.75
N LYS A 201 -4.04 -6.65 -13.27
CA LYS A 201 -3.84 -6.46 -14.71
C LYS A 201 -3.00 -7.59 -15.33
N GLY A 202 -2.12 -8.22 -14.56
CA GLY A 202 -1.20 -9.25 -15.05
C GLY A 202 -1.57 -10.65 -14.59
N ILE A 203 -1.50 -10.90 -13.29
CA ILE A 203 -1.59 -12.26 -12.72
C ILE A 203 -3.02 -12.79 -12.78
N ALA A 204 -4.00 -11.99 -12.33
CA ALA A 204 -5.39 -12.40 -12.25
C ALA A 204 -5.96 -12.91 -13.58
N PRO A 205 -5.89 -12.15 -14.70
CA PRO A 205 -6.40 -12.62 -15.99
C PRO A 205 -5.61 -13.81 -16.55
N ALA A 206 -4.29 -13.86 -16.34
CA ALA A 206 -3.45 -14.95 -16.84
C ALA A 206 -3.76 -16.31 -16.18
N HIS A 207 -4.22 -16.28 -14.93
CA HIS A 207 -4.52 -17.48 -14.13
C HIS A 207 -6.02 -17.70 -13.87
N GLY A 208 -6.90 -16.91 -14.49
CA GLY A 208 -8.35 -17.01 -14.29
C GLY A 208 -8.80 -16.69 -12.86
N LEU A 209 -8.03 -15.89 -12.12
CA LEU A 209 -8.34 -15.47 -10.76
C LEU A 209 -9.19 -14.20 -10.78
N PRO A 210 -10.08 -13.99 -9.79
CA PRO A 210 -10.81 -12.74 -9.67
C PRO A 210 -9.86 -11.58 -9.34
N PRO A 211 -10.08 -10.38 -9.89
CA PRO A 211 -9.32 -9.20 -9.49
C PRO A 211 -9.62 -8.84 -8.03
N VAL A 212 -8.59 -8.40 -7.34
CA VAL A 212 -8.65 -7.80 -6.01
C VAL A 212 -9.22 -6.38 -6.16
N GLY A 213 -10.55 -6.29 -6.22
CA GLY A 213 -11.27 -5.01 -6.24
C GLY A 213 -11.30 -4.33 -4.87
N THR A 214 -11.71 -3.06 -4.81
CA THR A 214 -11.83 -2.29 -3.55
C THR A 214 -12.72 -2.99 -2.51
N ALA A 215 -13.86 -3.54 -2.94
CA ALA A 215 -14.75 -4.33 -2.07
C ALA A 215 -14.13 -5.66 -1.61
N LEU A 216 -13.22 -6.23 -2.43
CA LEU A 216 -12.48 -7.43 -2.05
C LEU A 216 -11.34 -7.08 -1.10
N LEU A 217 -10.72 -5.90 -1.20
CA LEU A 217 -9.72 -5.39 -0.25
C LEU A 217 -10.32 -5.08 1.12
N GLU A 218 -11.53 -4.53 1.16
CA GLU A 218 -12.27 -4.35 2.42
C GLU A 218 -12.56 -5.70 3.08
N ARG A 219 -12.94 -6.72 2.30
CA ARG A 219 -13.18 -8.10 2.78
C ARG A 219 -11.90 -8.93 2.99
N ALA A 220 -10.83 -8.62 2.28
CA ALA A 220 -9.53 -9.26 2.37
C ALA A 220 -8.65 -8.61 3.44
N SER A 221 -9.06 -7.46 3.99
CA SER A 221 -8.54 -6.99 5.25
C SER A 221 -8.82 -8.07 6.30
N GLY A 222 -7.76 -8.59 6.91
CA GLY A 222 -7.83 -9.77 7.77
C GLY A 222 -7.27 -11.06 7.18
N VAL A 223 -6.94 -11.11 5.88
CA VAL A 223 -6.33 -12.30 5.27
C VAL A 223 -4.97 -12.53 5.87
N THR A 224 -4.80 -13.73 6.42
CA THR A 224 -3.54 -14.17 7.00
C THR A 224 -2.74 -15.05 6.06
N PHE A 225 -1.44 -14.92 6.11
CA PHE A 225 -0.48 -15.77 5.41
C PHE A 225 0.72 -16.04 6.31
N THR A 226 1.50 -17.05 5.99
CA THR A 226 2.70 -17.39 6.75
C THR A 226 3.91 -16.72 6.12
N MET A 227 4.77 -16.15 6.94
CA MET A 227 6.04 -15.54 6.57
C MET A 227 7.16 -16.27 7.29
N ARG A 228 8.25 -16.57 6.60
CA ARG A 228 9.52 -16.98 7.22
C ARG A 228 10.48 -15.81 7.14
N LEU A 229 10.90 -15.32 8.28
CA LEU A 229 11.87 -14.22 8.42
C LEU A 229 13.23 -14.82 8.77
N GLY A 230 14.28 -14.35 8.11
CA GLY A 230 15.63 -14.86 8.28
C GLY A 230 15.92 -16.12 7.47
N GLU A 231 15.03 -16.54 6.57
CA GLU A 231 15.24 -17.67 5.67
C GLU A 231 14.50 -17.51 4.35
N SER A 232 15.19 -17.89 3.27
CA SER A 232 14.69 -17.91 1.90
C SER A 232 15.29 -19.07 1.11
N LEU A 233 14.84 -19.28 -0.15
CA LEU A 233 15.44 -20.24 -1.08
C LEU A 233 16.93 -19.98 -1.33
N LEU A 234 17.37 -18.71 -1.29
CA LEU A 234 18.78 -18.36 -1.51
C LEU A 234 19.66 -18.52 -0.26
N GLY A 235 19.07 -18.84 0.89
CA GLY A 235 19.80 -19.14 2.12
C GLY A 235 19.14 -18.59 3.38
N ALA A 236 19.73 -18.94 4.52
CA ALA A 236 19.35 -18.43 5.84
C ALA A 236 20.23 -17.25 6.25
N SER A 237 19.68 -16.37 7.08
CA SER A 237 20.42 -15.25 7.67
C SER A 237 21.60 -15.76 8.51
N LYS A 238 22.75 -15.11 8.40
CA LYS A 238 23.93 -15.36 9.25
C LYS A 238 23.78 -14.77 10.66
N GLN A 239 22.82 -13.86 10.85
CA GLN A 239 22.54 -13.17 12.11
C GLN A 239 21.06 -13.30 12.47
N GLY A 240 20.77 -13.53 13.76
CA GLY A 240 19.41 -13.76 14.25
C GLY A 240 18.94 -15.21 14.10
N SER A 241 17.74 -15.48 14.60
CA SER A 241 17.08 -16.80 14.45
C SER A 241 16.00 -16.72 13.38
N VAL A 242 15.84 -17.80 12.61
CA VAL A 242 14.71 -17.91 11.68
C VAL A 242 13.42 -17.88 12.48
N ARG A 243 12.44 -17.10 12.03
CA ARG A 243 11.12 -17.02 12.68
C ARG A 243 10.03 -17.27 11.66
N THR A 244 9.11 -18.16 12.00
CA THR A 244 7.88 -18.35 11.22
C THR A 244 6.77 -17.56 11.90
N VAL A 245 6.28 -16.54 11.22
CA VAL A 245 5.29 -15.60 11.74
C VAL A 245 4.07 -15.57 10.83
N ARG A 246 2.89 -15.23 11.37
CA ARG A 246 1.71 -14.96 10.54
C ARG A 246 1.65 -13.47 10.24
N GLY A 247 1.51 -13.12 8.97
CA GLY A 247 1.17 -11.76 8.52
C GLY A 247 -0.33 -11.65 8.27
N ARG A 248 -0.90 -10.46 8.47
CA ARG A 248 -2.28 -10.12 8.14
C ARG A 248 -2.30 -8.87 7.28
N VAL A 249 -2.97 -8.91 6.14
CA VAL A 249 -3.18 -7.70 5.34
C VAL A 249 -4.19 -6.81 6.05
N VAL A 250 -3.80 -5.59 6.40
CA VAL A 250 -4.65 -4.62 7.12
C VAL A 250 -5.05 -3.41 6.29
N GLY A 251 -4.52 -3.27 5.07
CA GLY A 251 -4.84 -2.16 4.20
C GLY A 251 -3.98 -2.10 2.94
N VAL A 252 -4.28 -1.10 2.10
CA VAL A 252 -3.55 -0.78 0.87
C VAL A 252 -3.09 0.65 0.95
N SER A 253 -1.80 0.89 0.75
CA SER A 253 -1.22 2.23 0.85
C SER A 253 -0.39 2.58 -0.38
N SER A 254 -0.47 3.83 -0.85
CA SER A 254 0.49 4.39 -1.83
C SER A 254 1.82 4.81 -1.20
N ARG A 255 1.97 4.60 0.11
CA ARG A 255 3.19 4.83 0.91
C ARG A 255 3.90 3.52 1.29
N ALA A 256 3.29 2.38 0.98
CA ALA A 256 3.92 1.06 1.10
C ALA A 256 4.94 0.85 -0.03
N ILE A 257 5.87 -0.09 0.16
CA ILE A 257 6.87 -0.47 -0.84
C ILE A 257 6.20 -1.05 -2.09
N ASP A 258 6.59 -0.55 -3.27
CA ASP A 258 5.92 -0.87 -4.55
C ASP A 258 5.82 -2.38 -4.80
N LEU A 259 6.93 -3.09 -4.62
CA LEU A 259 7.00 -4.54 -4.72
C LEU A 259 7.46 -5.07 -3.38
N GLY A 260 6.57 -5.73 -2.64
CA GLY A 260 6.86 -6.26 -1.31
C GLY A 260 5.76 -5.99 -0.30
N LEU A 261 6.12 -6.09 0.96
CA LEU A 261 5.24 -5.89 2.11
C LEU A 261 5.76 -4.80 3.03
N THR A 262 4.87 -3.95 3.52
CA THR A 262 5.21 -2.90 4.48
C THR A 262 4.66 -3.23 5.86
N LEU A 263 5.54 -3.23 6.86
CA LEU A 263 5.27 -3.58 8.25
C LEU A 263 5.49 -2.38 9.18
N PRO A 264 5.04 -2.44 10.45
CA PRO A 264 5.44 -1.46 11.46
C PRO A 264 6.96 -1.47 11.65
N ILE A 265 7.58 -0.29 11.72
CA ILE A 265 9.04 -0.17 11.80
C ILE A 265 9.66 -0.94 12.98
N ASP A 266 8.96 -0.97 14.12
CA ASP A 266 9.45 -1.67 15.32
C ASP A 266 9.46 -3.20 15.13
N THR A 267 8.56 -3.74 14.31
CA THR A 267 8.57 -5.15 13.94
C THR A 267 9.85 -5.52 13.18
N VAL A 268 10.25 -4.65 12.25
CA VAL A 268 11.41 -4.89 11.37
C VAL A 268 12.75 -4.69 12.08
N ARG A 269 12.76 -3.87 13.14
CA ARG A 269 13.99 -3.54 13.90
C ARG A 269 14.44 -4.65 14.86
N ARG A 270 13.56 -5.57 15.23
CA ARG A 270 13.85 -6.66 16.19
C ARG A 270 14.87 -7.65 15.66
#